data_AF-A0A7S7YGB1-F1
#
_entry.id   AF-A0A7S7YGB1-F1
#
_cell.length_a   1.000
_cell.length_b   1.000
_cell.length_c   1.000
_cell.angle_alpha   90.00
_cell.angle_beta   90.00
_cell.angle_gamma   90.00
#
_symmetry.space_group_name_H-M   'P 1'
#
loop_
_entity.id
_entity.type
_entity.pdbx_description
1 polymer ?
#
loop_
_entity_poly.entity_id
_entity_poly.type
_entity_poly.pdbx_seq_one_letter_code
_entity_poly.pdbx_strand_id
1 'polypeptide(L)'
;MIYWLKVLTFLLLFTMFDPLMLVLFFILALGLSSILLVFIVNSYFYGFMLFMLFMSGIVILLAYMCGVIIIEKVSSIYKFYLTFIWILILISLFTQFIKFDFIYFHIFITAIKINYYEFYFIFKFMLFPFNVLSIFFIIYLLLCLVIIYEIIKKCSGPLRMKI
;
A
#
# COMPACT_ATOMS: atom_id res chain seq x y z
N MET A 1 13.40 -12.46 -18.43
CA MET A 1 12.49 -13.61 -18.25
C MET A 1 12.29 -13.98 -16.79
N ILE A 2 13.36 -14.22 -16.01
CA ILE A 2 13.27 -14.59 -14.57
C ILE A 2 12.54 -13.55 -13.71
N TYR A 3 12.77 -12.25 -13.92
CA TYR A 3 12.08 -11.18 -13.19
C TYR A 3 10.57 -11.15 -13.43
N TRP A 4 10.14 -11.33 -14.67
CA TRP A 4 8.72 -11.39 -15.03
C TRP A 4 8.04 -12.60 -14.39
N LEU A 5 8.72 -13.75 -14.32
CA LEU A 5 8.23 -14.95 -13.66
C LEU A 5 8.12 -14.75 -12.14
N LYS A 6 9.06 -14.00 -11.51
CA LYS A 6 9.00 -13.60 -10.10
C LYS A 6 7.82 -12.66 -9.80
N VAL A 7 7.53 -11.71 -10.70
CA VAL A 7 6.34 -10.83 -10.58
C VAL A 7 5.05 -11.63 -10.74
N LEU A 8 5.01 -12.59 -11.67
CA LEU A 8 3.86 -13.46 -11.89
C LEU A 8 3.59 -14.38 -10.68
N THR A 9 4.64 -14.93 -10.06
CA THR A 9 4.50 -15.70 -8.81
C THR A 9 4.04 -14.82 -7.66
N PHE A 10 4.45 -13.55 -7.59
CA PHE A 10 3.97 -12.60 -6.59
C PHE A 10 2.48 -12.28 -6.78
N LEU A 11 2.02 -12.10 -8.02
CA LEU A 11 0.60 -11.86 -8.31
C LEU A 11 -0.28 -13.07 -8.01
N LEU A 12 0.20 -14.29 -8.28
CA LEU A 12 -0.51 -15.52 -7.93
C LEU A 12 -0.67 -15.70 -6.41
N LEU A 13 0.30 -15.24 -5.63
CA LEU A 13 0.23 -15.30 -4.17
C LEU A 13 -0.94 -14.51 -3.59
N PHE A 14 -1.24 -13.33 -4.14
CA PHE A 14 -2.37 -12.50 -3.70
C PHE A 14 -3.72 -13.20 -3.80
N THR A 15 -3.87 -14.17 -4.70
CA THR A 15 -5.15 -14.86 -4.94
C THR A 15 -5.47 -15.93 -3.90
N MET A 16 -4.50 -16.37 -3.09
CA MET A 16 -4.63 -17.53 -2.19
C MET A 16 -4.64 -17.17 -0.70
N PHE A 17 -4.41 -15.90 -0.34
CA PHE A 17 -4.46 -15.45 1.06
C PHE A 17 -5.90 -15.23 1.51
N ASP A 18 -6.18 -15.61 2.76
CA ASP A 18 -7.37 -15.12 3.45
C ASP A 18 -7.34 -13.59 3.51
N PRO A 19 -8.47 -12.90 3.29
CA PRO A 19 -8.55 -11.45 3.19
C PRO A 19 -7.95 -10.73 4.41
N LEU A 20 -8.07 -11.31 5.60
CA LEU A 20 -7.48 -10.76 6.83
C LEU A 20 -5.94 -10.84 6.84
N MET A 21 -5.38 -11.98 6.40
CA MET A 21 -3.93 -12.14 6.27
C MET A 21 -3.36 -11.20 5.22
N LEU A 22 -4.12 -10.96 4.14
CA LEU A 22 -3.77 -9.99 3.11
C LEU A 22 -3.68 -8.56 3.67
N VAL A 23 -4.63 -8.16 4.50
CA VAL A 23 -4.62 -6.85 5.16
C VAL A 23 -3.41 -6.68 6.07
N LEU A 24 -3.09 -7.69 6.88
CA LEU A 24 -1.91 -7.67 7.74
C LEU A 24 -0.61 -7.57 6.94
N PHE A 25 -0.51 -8.29 5.82
CA PHE A 25 0.62 -8.18 4.91
C PHE A 25 0.75 -6.78 4.32
N PHE A 26 -0.36 -6.16 3.90
CA PHE A 26 -0.34 -4.78 3.39
C PHE A 26 0.15 -3.78 4.44
N ILE A 27 -0.21 -3.94 5.71
CA ILE A 27 0.28 -3.07 6.79
C ILE A 27 1.81 -3.16 6.91
N LEU A 28 2.36 -4.38 6.90
CA LEU A 28 3.81 -4.59 6.99
C LEU A 28 4.53 -4.04 5.74
N ALA A 29 3.99 -4.31 4.54
CA ALA A 29 4.54 -3.82 3.30
C ALA A 29 4.55 -2.28 3.25
N LEU A 30 3.49 -1.63 3.72
CA LEU A 30 3.42 -0.17 3.81
C LEU A 30 4.45 0.40 4.78
N GLY A 31 4.60 -0.20 5.97
CA GLY A 31 5.61 0.21 6.94
C GLY A 31 7.03 0.12 6.38
N LEU A 32 7.35 -0.97 5.67
CA LEU A 32 8.65 -1.11 5.00
C LEU A 32 8.82 -0.09 3.86
N SER A 33 7.77 0.13 3.06
CA SER A 33 7.82 1.07 1.94
C SER A 33 8.00 2.53 2.40
N SER A 34 7.37 2.94 3.51
CA SER A 34 7.50 4.30 4.03
C SER A 34 8.91 4.55 4.56
N ILE A 35 9.50 3.57 5.25
CA ILE A 35 10.88 3.62 5.73
C ILE A 35 11.86 3.68 4.54
N LEU A 36 11.67 2.84 3.52
CA LEU A 36 12.50 2.87 2.32
C LEU A 36 12.43 4.22 1.59
N LEU A 37 11.24 4.84 1.55
CA LEU A 37 11.06 6.14 0.92
C LEU A 37 11.83 7.25 1.67
N VAL A 38 11.86 7.19 2.99
CA VAL A 38 12.68 8.10 3.81
C VAL A 38 14.15 7.95 3.44
N PHE A 39 14.65 6.73 3.25
CA PHE A 39 16.05 6.53 2.84
C PHE A 39 16.32 7.03 1.42
N ILE A 40 15.42 6.79 0.46
CA ILE A 40 15.63 7.15 -0.94
C ILE A 40 15.54 8.66 -1.17
N VAL A 41 14.47 9.28 -0.66
CA VAL A 41 14.15 10.70 -0.93
C VAL A 41 14.77 11.61 0.13
N ASN A 42 15.27 11.05 1.23
CA ASN A 42 15.79 11.78 2.39
C ASN A 42 14.78 12.79 2.95
N SER A 43 13.51 12.40 2.93
CA SER A 43 12.38 13.25 3.29
C SER A 43 11.44 12.51 4.22
N TYR A 44 11.25 13.00 5.43
CA TYR A 44 10.34 12.38 6.39
C TYR A 44 8.88 12.66 6.03
N PHE A 45 8.58 13.83 5.47
CA PHE A 45 7.21 14.24 5.18
C PHE A 45 6.52 13.33 4.16
N TYR A 46 7.19 12.99 3.05
CA TYR A 46 6.58 12.13 2.03
C TYR A 46 6.36 10.70 2.53
N GLY A 47 7.29 10.15 3.32
CA GLY A 47 7.12 8.83 3.93
C GLY A 47 5.97 8.80 4.94
N PHE A 48 5.83 9.88 5.73
CA PHE A 48 4.72 10.05 6.67
C PHE A 48 3.37 10.21 5.96
N MET A 49 3.29 11.04 4.92
CA MET A 49 2.05 11.23 4.15
C MET A 49 1.59 9.93 3.47
N LEU A 50 2.53 9.15 2.92
CA LEU A 50 2.23 7.83 2.36
C LEU A 50 1.63 6.91 3.43
N PHE A 51 2.29 6.81 4.59
CA PHE A 51 1.82 5.95 5.67
C PHE A 51 0.42 6.35 6.16
N MET A 52 0.18 7.63 6.42
CA MET A 52 -1.10 8.14 6.92
C MET A 52 -2.25 7.89 5.94
N LEU A 53 -2.05 8.22 4.65
CA LEU A 53 -3.09 8.08 3.64
C LEU A 53 -3.48 6.61 3.46
N PHE A 54 -2.49 5.72 3.28
CA PHE A 54 -2.78 4.31 3.05
C PHE A 54 -3.28 3.58 4.30
N MET A 55 -2.82 3.94 5.50
CA MET A 55 -3.35 3.36 6.73
C MET A 55 -4.84 3.67 6.92
N SER A 56 -5.28 4.88 6.59
CA SER A 56 -6.71 5.23 6.67
C SER A 56 -7.59 4.33 5.79
N GLY A 57 -7.13 4.03 4.57
CA GLY A 57 -7.84 3.14 3.65
C GLY A 57 -7.84 1.68 4.10
N ILE A 58 -6.72 1.20 4.66
CA ILE A 58 -6.61 -0.17 5.18
C ILE A 58 -7.53 -0.40 6.36
N VAL A 59 -7.69 0.58 7.27
CA VAL A 59 -8.60 0.45 8.42
C VAL A 59 -10.05 0.25 7.94
N ILE A 60 -10.47 0.99 6.91
CA ILE A 60 -11.81 0.83 6.31
C ILE A 60 -11.95 -0.55 5.66
N LEU A 61 -10.90 -1.01 4.97
CA LEU A 61 -10.87 -2.33 4.33
C LEU A 61 -10.93 -3.47 5.38
N LEU A 62 -10.25 -3.30 6.51
CA LEU A 62 -10.32 -4.22 7.64
C LEU A 62 -11.74 -4.27 8.23
N ALA A 63 -12.37 -3.10 8.44
CA ALA A 63 -13.74 -3.03 8.94
C ALA A 63 -14.73 -3.74 8.00
N TYR A 64 -14.58 -3.55 6.68
CA TYR A 64 -15.41 -4.25 5.69
C TYR A 64 -15.22 -5.76 5.74
N MET A 65 -13.96 -6.22 5.74
CA MET A 65 -13.65 -7.65 5.73
C MET A 65 -14.08 -8.35 7.03
N CYS A 66 -13.91 -7.71 8.19
CA CYS A 66 -14.43 -8.22 9.46
C CYS A 66 -15.96 -8.38 9.44
N GLY A 67 -16.69 -7.48 8.77
CA GLY A 67 -18.14 -7.58 8.60
C GLY A 67 -18.59 -8.77 7.74
N VAL A 68 -17.74 -9.24 6.81
CA VAL A 68 -18.05 -10.34 5.88
C VAL A 68 -17.54 -11.70 6.41
N ILE A 69 -16.36 -11.75 7.04
CA ILE A 69 -15.66 -13.00 7.39
C ILE A 69 -16.32 -13.76 8.55
N ILE A 70 -17.10 -13.10 9.42
CA ILE A 70 -17.79 -13.79 10.54
C ILE A 70 -18.69 -14.93 10.04
N ILE A 71 -19.11 -14.89 8.77
CA ILE A 71 -20.06 -15.83 8.16
C ILE A 71 -19.39 -17.15 7.68
N GLU A 72 -18.07 -17.19 7.42
CA GLU A 72 -17.41 -18.33 6.71
C GLU A 72 -16.32 -19.06 7.52
N LYS A 73 -16.47 -19.12 8.85
CA LYS A 73 -15.43 -19.47 9.84
C LYS A 73 -14.71 -20.85 9.72
N VAL A 74 -14.98 -21.69 8.72
CA VAL A 74 -14.52 -23.10 8.70
C VAL A 74 -13.48 -23.42 7.60
N SER A 75 -13.29 -22.59 6.56
CA SER A 75 -12.34 -22.94 5.46
C SER A 75 -10.88 -22.46 5.62
N SER A 76 -10.58 -21.71 6.68
CA SER A 76 -9.32 -20.91 6.79
C SER A 76 -8.07 -21.71 7.17
N ILE A 77 -8.20 -22.82 7.91
CA ILE A 77 -7.03 -23.55 8.45
C ILE A 77 -6.15 -24.15 7.34
N TYR A 78 -6.76 -24.71 6.29
CA TYR A 78 -6.01 -25.28 5.16
C TYR A 78 -5.28 -24.20 4.35
N LYS A 79 -5.90 -23.02 4.20
CA LYS A 79 -5.31 -21.88 3.50
C LYS A 79 -4.09 -21.35 4.25
N PHE A 80 -4.11 -21.34 5.58
CA PHE A 80 -2.98 -20.88 6.39
C PHE A 80 -1.69 -21.69 6.15
N TYR A 81 -1.76 -23.02 6.15
CA TYR A 81 -0.58 -23.86 5.86
C TYR A 81 -0.02 -23.62 4.46
N LEU A 82 -0.91 -23.45 3.48
CA LEU A 82 -0.53 -23.16 2.10
C LEU A 82 0.20 -21.82 2.03
N THR A 83 -0.27 -20.79 2.73
CA THR A 83 0.39 -19.48 2.78
C THR A 83 1.80 -19.53 3.41
N PHE A 84 2.01 -20.36 4.43
CA PHE A 84 3.32 -20.48 5.08
C PHE A 84 4.38 -21.10 4.17
N ILE A 85 4.02 -22.14 3.42
CA ILE A 85 4.91 -22.81 2.46
C ILE A 85 5.38 -21.81 1.39
N TRP A 86 4.48 -20.94 0.94
CA TRP A 86 4.82 -19.94 -0.07
C TRP A 86 5.72 -18.80 0.44
N ILE A 87 5.58 -18.41 1.71
CA ILE A 87 6.49 -17.42 2.32
C ILE A 87 7.93 -17.95 2.33
N LEU A 88 8.12 -19.25 2.61
CA LEU A 88 9.44 -19.89 2.57
C LEU A 88 10.05 -19.87 1.16
N ILE A 89 9.22 -20.11 0.13
CA ILE A 89 9.64 -20.03 -1.27
C ILE A 89 10.08 -18.60 -1.61
N LEU A 90 9.32 -17.58 -1.21
CA LEU A 90 9.71 -16.18 -1.42
C LEU A 90 11.06 -15.86 -0.77
N ILE A 91 11.28 -16.27 0.48
CA ILE A 91 12.54 -16.02 1.19
C ILE A 91 13.73 -16.62 0.42
N SER A 92 13.59 -17.85 -0.09
CA SER A 92 14.64 -18.49 -0.91
C SER A 92 14.92 -17.77 -2.24
N LEU A 93 13.94 -17.07 -2.81
CA LEU A 93 14.11 -16.29 -4.04
C LEU A 93 14.76 -14.93 -3.77
N PHE A 94 14.63 -14.40 -2.56
CA PHE A 94 15.24 -13.14 -2.13
C PHE A 94 16.72 -13.27 -1.79
N THR A 95 17.19 -14.42 -1.29
CA THR A 95 18.61 -14.62 -0.93
C THR A 95 19.56 -14.44 -2.12
N GLN A 96 19.09 -14.65 -3.36
CA GLN A 96 19.88 -14.44 -4.57
C GLN A 96 20.14 -12.96 -4.91
N PHE A 97 19.36 -12.03 -4.36
CA PHE A 97 19.54 -10.59 -4.58
C PHE A 97 20.54 -9.95 -3.62
N ILE A 98 20.93 -10.64 -2.53
CA ILE A 98 21.78 -10.11 -1.46
C ILE A 98 23.26 -10.34 -1.79
N LYS A 99 23.71 -9.96 -2.99
CA LYS A 99 25.11 -9.55 -3.18
C LYS A 99 25.14 -8.04 -3.01
N PHE A 100 25.03 -7.62 -1.75
CA PHE A 100 25.01 -6.22 -1.37
C PHE A 100 26.45 -5.71 -1.34
N ASP A 101 26.86 -4.99 -2.38
CA ASP A 101 28.16 -4.32 -2.38
C ASP A 101 28.10 -3.13 -1.40
N PHE A 102 28.69 -3.34 -0.21
CA PHE A 102 28.75 -2.36 0.89
C PHE A 102 29.32 -0.99 0.48
N ILE A 103 30.10 -0.94 -0.61
CA ILE A 103 30.72 0.28 -1.14
C ILE A 103 29.66 1.27 -1.65
N TYR A 104 28.62 0.79 -2.34
CA TYR A 104 27.54 1.66 -2.85
C TYR A 104 26.68 2.24 -1.73
N PHE A 105 26.48 1.48 -0.64
CA PHE A 105 25.73 1.93 0.52
C PHE A 105 26.44 3.08 1.27
N HIS A 106 27.77 3.02 1.39
CA HIS A 106 28.57 4.06 2.04
C HIS A 106 28.58 5.39 1.27
N ILE A 107 28.62 5.34 -0.07
CA ILE A 107 28.53 6.53 -0.93
C ILE A 107 27.13 7.15 -0.84
N PHE A 108 26.09 6.33 -0.76
CA PHE A 108 24.72 6.80 -0.62
C PHE A 108 24.51 7.59 0.67
N ILE A 109 25.04 7.12 1.80
CA ILE A 109 24.92 7.79 3.12
C ILE A 109 25.65 9.13 3.17
N THR A 110 26.81 9.25 2.53
CA THR A 110 27.63 10.48 2.60
C THR A 110 27.11 11.62 1.71
N ALA A 111 26.27 11.32 0.72
CA ALA A 111 25.62 12.30 -0.15
C ALA A 111 24.31 12.89 0.43
N ILE A 112 23.85 12.39 1.58
CA ILE A 112 22.60 12.78 2.23
C ILE A 112 22.74 14.16 2.89
N LYS A 113 22.69 15.22 2.09
CA LYS A 113 22.38 16.56 2.61
C LYS A 113 20.87 16.67 2.81
N ILE A 114 20.45 16.73 4.08
CA ILE A 114 19.06 17.02 4.47
C ILE A 114 18.80 18.49 4.16
N ASN A 115 18.26 18.76 2.98
CA ASN A 115 17.78 20.08 2.62
C ASN A 115 16.25 20.12 2.81
N TYR A 116 15.79 20.94 3.74
CA TYR A 116 14.38 21.15 4.10
C TYR A 116 13.59 21.97 3.05
N TYR A 117 13.66 21.61 1.77
CA TYR A 117 12.87 22.26 0.70
C TYR A 117 11.47 21.64 0.52
N GLU A 118 11.07 20.69 1.36
CA GLU A 118 9.82 19.93 1.20
C GLU A 118 8.59 20.85 1.14
N PHE A 119 8.46 21.79 2.08
CA PHE A 119 7.35 22.73 2.09
C PHE A 119 7.34 23.64 0.87
N TYR A 120 8.51 24.05 0.38
CA TYR A 120 8.60 24.88 -0.83
C TYR A 120 8.06 24.15 -2.06
N PHE A 121 8.36 22.85 -2.21
CA PHE A 121 7.79 22.04 -3.30
C PHE A 121 6.26 21.88 -3.17
N ILE A 122 5.74 21.75 -1.95
CA ILE A 122 4.29 21.66 -1.71
C ILE A 122 3.61 22.99 -2.04
N PHE A 123 4.17 24.12 -1.60
CA PHE A 123 3.62 25.45 -1.90
C PHE A 123 3.61 25.76 -3.40
N LYS A 124 4.51 25.14 -4.18
CA LYS A 124 4.50 25.26 -5.63
C LYS A 124 3.20 24.78 -6.28
N PHE A 125 2.48 23.82 -5.66
CA PHE A 125 1.17 23.36 -6.16
C PHE A 125 0.06 24.39 -6.00
N MET A 126 0.22 25.38 -5.13
CA MET A 126 -0.72 26.49 -4.97
C MET A 126 -0.47 27.62 -5.98
N LEU A 127 0.67 27.59 -6.68
CA LEU A 127 1.07 28.60 -7.65
C LEU A 127 0.78 28.14 -9.08
N PHE A 128 0.52 29.09 -9.98
CA PHE A 128 0.38 28.82 -11.41
C PHE A 128 1.73 28.34 -11.99
N PRO A 129 1.79 27.29 -12.84
CA PRO A 129 0.68 26.58 -13.50
C PRO A 129 0.16 25.35 -12.74
N PHE A 130 0.81 24.92 -11.66
CA PHE A 130 0.45 23.68 -10.95
C PHE A 130 -0.89 23.75 -10.23
N ASN A 131 -1.39 24.95 -9.92
CA ASN A 131 -2.73 25.14 -9.37
C ASN A 131 -3.86 24.63 -10.30
N VAL A 132 -3.61 24.50 -11.61
CA VAL A 132 -4.60 23.87 -12.51
C VAL A 132 -4.78 22.38 -12.17
N LEU A 133 -3.70 21.71 -11.79
CA LEU A 133 -3.70 20.30 -11.39
C LEU A 133 -4.40 20.10 -10.03
N SER A 134 -4.20 21.02 -9.07
CA SER A 134 -4.87 20.94 -7.77
C SER A 134 -6.39 21.11 -7.92
N ILE A 135 -6.84 22.08 -8.74
CA ILE A 135 -8.27 22.27 -9.05
C ILE A 135 -8.85 21.02 -9.71
N PHE A 136 -8.12 20.40 -10.64
CA PHE A 136 -8.55 19.13 -11.26
C PHE A 136 -8.76 18.03 -10.22
N PHE A 137 -7.84 17.83 -9.26
CA PHE A 137 -8.00 16.82 -8.21
C PHE A 137 -9.19 17.10 -7.28
N ILE A 138 -9.48 18.37 -6.96
CA ILE A 138 -10.64 18.74 -6.14
C ILE A 138 -11.93 18.34 -6.85
N ILE A 139 -12.06 18.68 -8.14
CA ILE A 139 -13.24 18.32 -8.94
C ILE A 139 -13.36 16.79 -9.07
N TYR A 140 -12.25 16.10 -9.30
CA TYR A 140 -12.21 14.63 -9.39
C TYR A 140 -12.72 13.97 -8.10
N LEU A 141 -12.23 14.41 -6.93
CA LEU A 141 -12.69 13.88 -5.64
C LEU A 141 -14.17 14.18 -5.39
N LEU A 142 -14.66 15.36 -5.79
CA LEU A 142 -16.07 15.72 -5.69
C LEU A 142 -16.94 14.80 -6.55
N LEU A 143 -16.53 14.51 -7.79
CA LEU A 143 -17.22 13.57 -8.67
C LEU A 143 -17.22 12.15 -8.08
N CYS A 144 -16.11 11.68 -7.53
CA CYS A 144 -16.04 10.39 -6.85
C CYS A 144 -17.06 10.29 -5.71
N LEU A 145 -17.20 11.34 -4.88
CA LEU A 145 -18.18 11.36 -3.80
C LEU A 145 -19.63 11.26 -4.31
N VAL A 146 -19.97 11.99 -5.38
CA VAL A 146 -21.31 11.92 -5.99
C VAL A 146 -21.59 10.52 -6.55
N ILE A 147 -20.61 9.92 -7.23
CA ILE A 147 -20.74 8.56 -7.78
C ILE A 147 -20.91 7.54 -6.65
N ILE A 148 -20.08 7.61 -5.60
CA ILE A 148 -20.18 6.71 -4.45
C ILE A 148 -21.56 6.84 -3.77
N TYR A 149 -22.09 8.05 -3.62
CA TYR A 149 -23.43 8.27 -3.07
C TYR A 149 -24.51 7.60 -3.93
N GLU A 150 -24.47 7.74 -5.25
CA GLU A 150 -25.42 7.09 -6.17
C GLU A 150 -25.30 5.55 -6.14
N ILE A 151 -24.08 5.01 -6.02
CA ILE A 151 -23.86 3.56 -5.86
C ILE A 151 -24.48 3.07 -4.55
N ILE A 152 -24.23 3.75 -3.43
CA ILE A 152 -24.77 3.37 -2.12
C ILE A 152 -26.30 3.44 -2.10
N LYS A 153 -26.90 4.44 -2.78
CA LYS A 153 -28.36 4.60 -2.88
C LYS A 153 -29.01 3.43 -3.64
N LYS A 154 -28.34 2.87 -4.64
CA LYS A 154 -28.86 1.78 -5.49
C LYS A 154 -28.52 0.38 -4.95
N CYS A 155 -27.34 0.21 -4.33
CA CYS A 155 -26.87 -1.07 -3.83
C CYS A 155 -27.06 -1.17 -2.31
N SER A 156 -27.97 -2.04 -1.86
CA SER A 156 -28.03 -2.49 -0.46
C SER A 156 -26.88 -3.47 -0.18
N GLY A 157 -25.66 -2.94 -0.05
CA GLY A 157 -24.49 -3.74 0.31
C GLY A 157 -24.52 -4.25 1.76
N PRO A 158 -23.67 -5.23 2.11
CA PRO A 158 -23.64 -5.89 3.43
C PRO A 158 -23.30 -4.97 4.60
N LEU A 159 -22.80 -3.76 4.33
CA LEU A 159 -22.55 -2.71 5.34
C LEU A 159 -23.83 -2.19 6.01
N ARG A 160 -24.98 -2.33 5.35
CA ARG A 160 -26.27 -2.25 6.04
C ARG A 160 -26.69 -3.67 6.35
N MET A 161 -26.42 -4.11 7.58
CA MET A 161 -27.30 -5.10 8.19
C MET A 161 -28.72 -4.57 8.01
N LYS A 162 -29.54 -5.29 7.23
CA LYS A 162 -30.99 -5.16 7.32
C LYS A 162 -31.32 -5.60 8.74
N ILE A 163 -31.43 -4.63 9.65
CA ILE A 163 -32.27 -4.76 10.83
C ILE A 163 -33.71 -4.78 10.33
#